data_AF-A0A933NTE7-F1
#
_entry.id   AF-A0A933NTE7-F1
#
_cell.length_a   1.000
_cell.length_b   1.000
_cell.length_c   1.000
_cell.angle_alpha   90.00
_cell.angle_beta   90.00
_cell.angle_gamma   90.00
#
_symmetry.space_group_name_H-M   'P 1'
#
loop_
_entity.id
_entity.type
_entity.pdbx_description
1 polymer ?
#
loop_
_entity_poly.entity_id
_entity_poly.type
_entity_poly.pdbx_seq_one_letter_code
_entity_poly.pdbx_strand_id
1 'polypeptide(L)'
;MTHHPMTRFITRFAAAAVVLLTLQIVGHGQTGTAPDLRTRLRDRFDVVALQQGIALVPRQAGSSVRMVQIVDGVVTVDGDTVTGRQLRDRIGADADLVLQASYLSGPQQQELASNAPAAPVPAPQAGDTIQRTEIRRGGILRFGRDITVGRNERIDGDVVSFGGDVDIQGEVTEDVLTFGGSLTLGPDAIVRGDLTAVGGPFTRAPGARVLGDVNEMGGEGRGFRGRRPFPGMFFGTFWSRLGGLAATVMRLSLLVLFGIIAVAFGRGWLERVASRTSAGPLRAGLVGLLAEILFVPVMILTVVVLAVSIVGIPLLALVPFGILLLVLVMVVGFLGLAYQIGGALTSRFGWTERGAYAAVAFGVVAIGALTLLGRLAGLGGGFFIAVPLRVVGFVVEYVAWTVGFGAAILAWYERRQES
;
A
#
# COMPACT_ATOMS: atom_id res chain seq x y z
N MET A 1 -7.54 -16.74 38.78
CA MET A 1 -8.90 -16.70 38.18
C MET A 1 -8.81 -15.84 36.93
N THR A 2 -8.93 -16.48 35.79
CA THR A 2 -8.65 -16.00 34.43
C THR A 2 -9.94 -15.49 33.78
N HIS A 3 -9.97 -14.23 33.31
CA HIS A 3 -11.10 -13.68 32.56
C HIS A 3 -10.79 -13.59 31.06
N HIS A 4 -11.70 -14.19 30.28
CA HIS A 4 -11.64 -14.49 28.85
C HIS A 4 -11.73 -13.25 27.92
N PRO A 5 -10.86 -13.15 26.88
CA PRO A 5 -10.97 -12.19 25.77
C PRO A 5 -11.88 -12.65 24.61
N MET A 6 -12.80 -13.59 24.83
CA MET A 6 -13.56 -14.25 23.74
C MET A 6 -14.87 -13.55 23.36
N THR A 7 -15.45 -12.72 24.24
CA THR A 7 -16.81 -12.20 24.05
C THR A 7 -16.89 -10.99 23.11
N ARG A 8 -15.78 -10.28 22.87
CA ARG A 8 -15.74 -9.11 21.95
C ARG A 8 -15.60 -9.51 20.47
N PHE A 9 -15.22 -10.76 20.19
CA PHE A 9 -15.06 -11.27 18.82
C PHE A 9 -16.40 -11.77 18.24
N ILE A 10 -17.26 -12.33 19.09
CA ILE A 10 -18.54 -12.92 18.68
C ILE A 10 -19.57 -11.85 18.28
N THR A 11 -19.58 -10.69 18.95
CA THR A 11 -20.56 -9.62 18.65
C THR A 11 -20.26 -8.88 17.34
N ARG A 12 -18.99 -8.83 16.90
CA ARG A 12 -18.60 -8.22 15.62
C ARG A 12 -18.83 -9.16 14.42
N PHE A 13 -18.76 -10.48 14.64
CA PHE A 13 -19.10 -11.47 13.62
C PHE A 13 -20.61 -11.58 13.36
N ALA A 14 -21.45 -11.42 14.39
CA ALA A 14 -22.91 -11.45 14.21
C ALA A 14 -23.44 -10.28 13.38
N ALA A 15 -22.84 -9.08 13.48
CA ALA A 15 -23.21 -7.92 12.65
C ALA A 15 -22.73 -8.04 11.20
N ALA A 16 -21.60 -8.72 10.95
CA ALA A 16 -21.11 -8.99 9.60
C ALA A 16 -21.91 -10.10 8.90
N ALA A 17 -22.40 -11.10 9.64
CA ALA A 17 -23.21 -12.19 9.11
C ALA A 17 -24.62 -11.75 8.66
N VAL A 18 -25.22 -10.76 9.32
CA VAL A 18 -26.56 -10.25 8.94
C VAL A 18 -26.50 -9.33 7.72
N VAL A 19 -25.39 -8.62 7.49
CA VAL A 19 -25.19 -7.79 6.27
C VAL A 19 -24.79 -8.65 5.06
N LEU A 20 -24.07 -9.76 5.27
CA LEU A 20 -23.77 -10.73 4.23
C LEU A 20 -24.97 -11.62 3.84
N LEU A 21 -25.98 -11.76 4.72
CA LEU A 21 -27.19 -12.53 4.41
C LEU A 21 -28.26 -11.71 3.65
N THR A 22 -28.14 -10.38 3.61
CA THR A 22 -29.09 -9.52 2.86
C THR A 22 -28.65 -9.20 1.43
N LEU A 23 -27.45 -9.60 1.00
CA LEU A 23 -26.92 -9.32 -0.33
C LEU A 23 -27.01 -10.48 -1.33
N GLN A 24 -27.64 -11.59 -0.96
CA GLN A 24 -27.94 -12.70 -1.88
C GLN A 24 -29.21 -12.50 -2.73
N ILE A 25 -29.85 -11.34 -2.68
CA ILE A 25 -31.06 -11.08 -3.48
C ILE A 25 -30.86 -9.81 -4.33
N VAL A 26 -29.93 -9.84 -5.29
CA VAL A 26 -30.06 -9.14 -6.59
C VAL A 26 -29.14 -9.81 -7.61
N GLY A 27 -29.73 -10.45 -8.63
CA GLY A 27 -29.10 -10.59 -9.95
C GLY A 27 -28.28 -11.85 -10.24
N HIS A 28 -28.90 -13.03 -10.23
CA HIS A 28 -28.47 -14.12 -11.12
C HIS A 28 -28.73 -13.69 -12.58
N GLY A 29 -27.80 -12.93 -13.16
CA GLY A 29 -27.75 -12.68 -14.60
C GLY A 29 -27.17 -13.92 -15.29
N GLN A 30 -28.03 -14.69 -15.94
CA GLN A 30 -27.72 -15.93 -16.63
C GLN A 30 -26.45 -15.81 -17.51
N THR A 31 -25.38 -16.52 -17.14
CA THR A 31 -24.25 -16.78 -18.03
C THR A 31 -24.70 -17.77 -19.10
N GLY A 32 -25.33 -17.26 -20.17
CA GLY A 32 -25.58 -18.03 -21.38
C GLY A 32 -24.24 -18.53 -21.94
N THR A 33 -24.21 -19.79 -22.37
CA THR A 33 -23.03 -20.39 -23.00
C THR A 33 -22.63 -19.59 -24.26
N ALA A 34 -21.35 -19.65 -24.69
CA ALA A 34 -20.86 -18.97 -25.89
C ALA A 34 -21.74 -19.16 -27.17
N PRO A 35 -22.40 -20.32 -27.40
CA PRO A 35 -23.34 -20.49 -28.51
C PRO A 35 -24.61 -19.62 -28.39
N ASP A 36 -25.09 -19.38 -27.17
CA ASP A 36 -26.28 -18.58 -26.89
C ASP A 36 -26.01 -17.09 -27.13
N LEU A 37 -24.79 -16.62 -26.78
CA LEU A 37 -24.34 -15.26 -27.06
C LEU A 37 -24.25 -14.99 -28.58
N ARG A 38 -23.75 -15.95 -29.37
CA ARG A 38 -23.67 -15.83 -30.83
C ARG A 38 -25.06 -15.65 -31.46
N THR A 39 -26.05 -16.42 -31.02
CA THR A 39 -27.43 -16.31 -31.51
C THR A 39 -28.03 -14.95 -31.17
N ARG A 40 -27.89 -14.50 -29.91
CA ARG A 40 -28.41 -13.22 -29.44
C ARG A 40 -27.74 -12.01 -30.11
N LEU A 41 -26.43 -12.09 -30.39
CA LEU A 41 -25.72 -11.05 -31.14
C LEU A 41 -26.19 -10.97 -32.59
N ARG A 42 -26.37 -12.10 -33.27
CA ARG A 42 -26.79 -12.14 -34.68
C ARG A 42 -28.23 -11.72 -34.91
N ASP A 43 -29.09 -11.84 -33.90
CA ASP A 43 -30.47 -11.33 -33.93
C ASP A 43 -30.49 -9.80 -34.06
N ARG A 44 -29.56 -9.11 -33.41
CA ARG A 44 -29.53 -7.64 -33.32
C ARG A 44 -28.50 -6.97 -34.22
N PHE A 45 -27.40 -7.65 -34.50
CA PHE A 45 -26.27 -7.14 -35.27
C PHE A 45 -25.89 -8.08 -36.40
N ASP A 46 -25.36 -7.52 -37.47
CA ASP A 46 -24.58 -8.25 -38.44
C ASP A 46 -23.12 -8.28 -37.97
N VAL A 47 -22.57 -9.49 -37.81
CA VAL A 47 -21.27 -9.70 -37.19
C VAL A 47 -20.24 -9.98 -38.27
N VAL A 48 -19.29 -9.06 -38.45
CA VAL A 48 -18.23 -9.14 -39.46
C VAL A 48 -16.89 -9.38 -38.78
N ALA A 49 -16.13 -10.38 -39.23
CA ALA A 49 -14.80 -10.68 -38.69
C ALA A 49 -13.78 -9.61 -39.08
N LEU A 50 -12.97 -9.17 -38.12
CA LEU A 50 -11.79 -8.34 -38.35
C LEU A 50 -10.53 -9.16 -38.04
N GLN A 51 -9.36 -8.73 -38.53
CA GLN A 51 -8.09 -9.43 -38.29
C GLN A 51 -7.78 -9.63 -36.79
N GLN A 52 -8.23 -8.70 -35.93
CA GLN A 52 -7.96 -8.68 -34.49
C GLN A 52 -9.24 -8.50 -33.64
N GLY A 53 -10.41 -8.85 -34.18
CA GLY A 53 -11.68 -8.71 -33.45
C GLY A 53 -12.92 -8.85 -34.33
N ILE A 54 -13.98 -8.12 -33.98
CA ILE A 54 -15.25 -8.11 -34.73
C ILE A 54 -15.84 -6.72 -34.89
N ALA A 55 -16.56 -6.53 -35.99
CA ALA A 55 -17.43 -5.41 -36.23
C ALA A 55 -18.90 -5.86 -36.13
N LEU A 56 -19.71 -5.06 -35.44
CA LEU A 56 -21.13 -5.26 -35.24
C LEU A 56 -21.88 -4.12 -35.92
N VAL A 57 -22.68 -4.44 -36.93
CA VAL A 57 -23.51 -3.49 -37.66
C VAL A 57 -24.97 -3.69 -37.25
N PRO A 58 -25.67 -2.71 -36.67
CA PRO A 58 -27.06 -2.92 -36.22
C PRO A 58 -27.99 -3.30 -37.38
N ARG A 59 -28.86 -4.30 -37.16
CA ARG A 59 -29.84 -4.76 -38.17
C ARG A 59 -31.10 -3.90 -38.23
N GLN A 60 -31.37 -3.12 -37.19
CA GLN A 60 -32.57 -2.29 -37.11
C GLN A 60 -32.39 -0.97 -37.87
N ALA A 61 -33.25 -0.71 -38.86
CA ALA A 61 -33.31 0.55 -39.57
C ALA A 61 -33.83 1.65 -38.62
N GLY A 62 -32.92 2.38 -37.97
CA GLY A 62 -33.23 3.42 -36.98
C GLY A 62 -32.24 3.53 -35.82
N SER A 63 -31.19 2.70 -35.77
CA SER A 63 -30.14 2.84 -34.75
C SER A 63 -29.38 4.16 -34.92
N SER A 64 -29.16 4.88 -33.82
CA SER A 64 -28.28 6.07 -33.77
C SER A 64 -26.82 5.75 -34.07
N VAL A 65 -26.46 4.47 -33.98
CA VAL A 65 -25.11 3.91 -34.20
C VAL A 65 -25.07 3.20 -35.55
N ARG A 66 -24.01 3.42 -36.34
CA ARG A 66 -23.80 2.75 -37.63
C ARG A 66 -22.96 1.51 -37.49
N MET A 67 -21.93 1.54 -36.64
CA MET A 67 -20.98 0.46 -36.48
C MET A 67 -20.37 0.47 -35.09
N VAL A 68 -20.28 -0.70 -34.49
CA VAL A 68 -19.52 -0.93 -33.26
C VAL A 68 -18.36 -1.85 -33.58
N GLN A 69 -17.13 -1.49 -33.22
CA GLN A 69 -15.98 -2.37 -33.39
C GLN A 69 -15.43 -2.77 -32.04
N ILE A 70 -15.03 -4.03 -31.94
CA ILE A 70 -14.40 -4.61 -30.76
C ILE A 70 -13.05 -5.14 -31.23
N VAL A 71 -11.97 -4.51 -30.75
CA VAL A 71 -10.59 -4.90 -31.06
C VAL A 71 -9.81 -4.88 -29.76
N ASP A 72 -9.18 -5.99 -29.40
CA ASP A 72 -8.40 -6.15 -28.16
C ASP A 72 -9.16 -5.69 -26.88
N GLY A 73 -10.47 -5.95 -26.85
CA GLY A 73 -11.33 -5.58 -25.73
C GLY A 73 -11.65 -4.08 -25.62
N VAL A 74 -11.24 -3.27 -26.61
CA VAL A 74 -11.65 -1.86 -26.75
C VAL A 74 -12.88 -1.80 -27.65
N VAL A 75 -13.92 -1.10 -27.18
CA VAL A 75 -15.15 -0.88 -27.93
C VAL A 75 -15.11 0.52 -28.54
N THR A 76 -15.20 0.59 -29.86
CA THR A 76 -15.38 1.85 -30.61
C THR A 76 -16.77 1.88 -31.23
N VAL A 77 -17.42 3.04 -31.19
CA VAL A 77 -18.76 3.28 -31.74
C VAL A 77 -18.64 4.41 -32.75
N ASP A 78 -18.90 4.11 -34.01
CA ASP A 78 -18.75 5.04 -35.14
C ASP A 78 -17.36 5.71 -35.24
N GLY A 79 -16.33 5.03 -34.74
CA GLY A 79 -14.94 5.52 -34.71
C GLY A 79 -14.51 6.14 -33.37
N ASP A 80 -15.45 6.44 -32.47
CA ASP A 80 -15.15 6.96 -31.13
C ASP A 80 -14.91 5.82 -30.12
N THR A 81 -13.80 5.86 -29.38
CA THR A 81 -13.61 4.95 -28.23
C THR A 81 -14.56 5.32 -27.10
N VAL A 82 -15.36 4.36 -26.64
CA VAL A 82 -16.39 4.59 -25.61
C VAL A 82 -16.19 3.74 -24.36
N THR A 83 -16.54 4.29 -23.20
CA THR A 83 -16.59 3.55 -21.93
C THR A 83 -17.89 2.74 -21.81
N GLY A 84 -17.93 1.71 -20.96
CA GLY A 84 -19.13 0.88 -20.79
C GLY A 84 -20.40 1.65 -20.38
N ARG A 85 -20.27 2.79 -19.69
CA ARG A 85 -21.40 3.68 -19.39
C ARG A 85 -21.88 4.42 -20.64
N GLN A 86 -20.96 5.04 -21.38
CA GLN A 86 -21.27 5.74 -22.64
C GLN A 86 -21.82 4.80 -23.71
N LEU A 87 -21.38 3.54 -23.73
CA LEU A 87 -21.91 2.50 -24.61
C LEU A 87 -23.38 2.21 -24.30
N ARG A 88 -23.74 2.12 -23.00
CA ARG A 88 -25.13 1.93 -22.56
C ARG A 88 -26.00 3.13 -22.87
N ASP A 89 -25.46 4.35 -22.79
CA ASP A 89 -26.19 5.57 -23.15
C ASP A 89 -26.44 5.67 -24.68
N ARG A 90 -25.50 5.18 -25.52
CA ARG A 90 -25.61 5.23 -26.98
C ARG A 90 -26.43 4.10 -27.60
N ILE A 91 -26.33 2.89 -27.06
CA ILE A 91 -26.87 1.65 -27.66
C ILE A 91 -27.98 1.02 -26.78
N GLY A 92 -28.16 1.50 -25.55
CA GLY A 92 -29.25 1.06 -24.69
C GLY A 92 -29.12 -0.40 -24.24
N ALA A 93 -30.21 -1.16 -24.39
CA ALA A 93 -30.30 -2.54 -23.92
C ALA A 93 -29.31 -3.50 -24.61
N ASP A 94 -28.91 -3.19 -25.85
CA ASP A 94 -28.00 -4.04 -26.62
C ASP A 94 -26.53 -3.85 -26.20
N ALA A 95 -26.23 -2.85 -25.36
CA ALA A 95 -24.88 -2.62 -24.84
C ALA A 95 -24.36 -3.80 -24.00
N ASP A 96 -25.25 -4.54 -23.33
CA ASP A 96 -24.85 -5.70 -22.53
C ASP A 96 -24.34 -6.86 -23.40
N LEU A 97 -24.88 -7.01 -24.62
CA LEU A 97 -24.39 -8.00 -25.60
C LEU A 97 -23.01 -7.62 -26.13
N VAL A 98 -22.81 -6.33 -26.43
CA VAL A 98 -21.52 -5.80 -26.90
C VAL A 98 -20.46 -5.92 -25.79
N LEU A 99 -20.82 -5.64 -24.54
CA LEU A 99 -19.92 -5.80 -23.39
C LEU A 99 -19.51 -7.24 -23.21
N GLN A 100 -20.44 -8.20 -23.26
CA GLN A 100 -20.13 -9.63 -23.17
C GLN A 100 -19.17 -10.06 -24.28
N ALA A 101 -19.37 -9.60 -25.52
CA ALA A 101 -18.44 -9.85 -26.62
C ALA A 101 -17.05 -9.24 -26.40
N SER A 102 -16.96 -8.06 -25.77
CA SER A 102 -15.68 -7.38 -25.48
C SER A 102 -14.79 -8.10 -24.46
N TYR A 103 -15.36 -8.99 -23.64
CA TYR A 103 -14.61 -9.84 -22.71
C TYR A 103 -14.04 -11.10 -23.35
N LEU A 104 -14.47 -11.45 -24.57
CA LEU A 104 -13.95 -12.61 -25.30
C LEU A 104 -12.57 -12.30 -25.91
N SER A 105 -11.72 -13.31 -26.05
CA SER A 105 -10.44 -13.17 -26.74
C SER A 105 -10.64 -12.98 -28.25
N GLY A 106 -9.66 -12.39 -28.96
CA GLY A 106 -9.73 -12.17 -30.41
C GLY A 106 -10.17 -13.40 -31.23
N PRO A 107 -9.60 -14.60 -30.99
CA PRO A 107 -10.04 -15.83 -31.66
C PRO A 107 -11.50 -16.20 -31.36
N GLN A 108 -11.95 -16.04 -30.10
CA GLN A 108 -13.34 -16.30 -29.71
C GLN A 108 -14.32 -15.29 -30.31
N GLN A 109 -13.89 -14.02 -30.46
CA GLN A 109 -14.68 -13.01 -31.15
C GLN A 109 -14.85 -13.37 -32.63
N GLN A 110 -13.78 -13.81 -33.30
CA GLN A 110 -13.84 -14.27 -34.70
C GLN A 110 -14.77 -15.49 -34.88
N GLU A 111 -14.88 -16.37 -33.88
CA GLU A 111 -15.86 -17.47 -33.89
C GLU A 111 -17.33 -17.00 -33.82
N LEU A 112 -17.60 -15.80 -33.30
CA LEU A 112 -18.94 -15.19 -33.37
C LEU A 112 -19.31 -14.78 -34.80
N ALA A 113 -18.31 -14.43 -35.61
CA ALA A 113 -18.47 -14.03 -37.01
C ALA A 113 -18.43 -15.21 -38.00
N SER A 114 -17.81 -16.34 -37.64
CA SER A 114 -17.66 -17.49 -38.54
C SER A 114 -19.02 -18.18 -38.82
N ASN A 115 -19.30 -18.56 -40.06
CA ASN A 115 -20.50 -19.34 -40.42
C ASN A 115 -20.29 -20.86 -40.29
N ALA A 116 -19.09 -21.29 -39.89
CA ALA A 116 -18.86 -22.68 -39.55
C ALA A 116 -19.74 -23.06 -38.34
N PRO A 117 -20.33 -24.28 -38.31
CA PRO A 117 -20.74 -24.89 -37.06
C PRO A 117 -19.56 -24.72 -36.09
N ALA A 118 -19.83 -24.36 -34.84
CA ALA A 118 -18.79 -24.39 -33.82
C ALA A 118 -18.07 -25.72 -33.98
N ALA A 119 -16.82 -25.69 -34.42
CA ALA A 119 -15.98 -26.88 -34.36
C ALA A 119 -16.13 -27.36 -32.92
N PRO A 120 -16.31 -28.66 -32.65
CA PRO A 120 -16.32 -29.13 -31.28
C PRO A 120 -15.08 -28.52 -30.66
N VAL A 121 -15.27 -27.56 -29.74
CA VAL A 121 -14.19 -27.14 -28.85
C VAL A 121 -13.67 -28.49 -28.38
N PRO A 122 -12.39 -28.84 -28.62
CA PRO A 122 -11.87 -30.06 -28.05
C PRO A 122 -12.25 -29.92 -26.58
N ALA A 123 -13.19 -30.76 -26.12
CA ALA A 123 -13.50 -30.81 -24.71
C ALA A 123 -12.13 -30.87 -24.05
N PRO A 124 -11.81 -29.99 -23.06
CA PRO A 124 -10.50 -30.00 -22.43
C PRO A 124 -10.18 -31.45 -22.23
N GLN A 125 -9.16 -31.95 -22.94
CA GLN A 125 -8.94 -33.39 -22.96
C GLN A 125 -8.90 -33.74 -21.49
N ALA A 126 -9.82 -34.59 -21.04
CA ALA A 126 -9.74 -35.20 -19.73
C ALA A 126 -8.59 -36.20 -19.81
N GLY A 127 -7.40 -35.67 -20.07
CA GLY A 127 -6.12 -36.30 -20.23
C GLY A 127 -5.26 -35.66 -19.16
N ASP A 128 -5.09 -36.43 -18.10
CA ASP A 128 -4.35 -36.15 -16.88
C ASP A 128 -4.91 -35.00 -16.03
N THR A 129 -5.63 -35.38 -14.98
CA THR A 129 -5.58 -34.57 -13.75
C THR A 129 -4.12 -34.55 -13.32
N ILE A 130 -3.37 -33.54 -13.74
CA ILE A 130 -1.94 -33.44 -13.45
C ILE A 130 -1.77 -33.47 -11.93
N GLN A 131 -1.24 -34.59 -11.42
CA GLN A 131 -0.91 -34.70 -10.01
C GLN A 131 0.29 -33.78 -9.76
N ARG A 132 0.05 -32.70 -9.03
CA ARG A 132 1.09 -31.77 -8.60
C ARG A 132 1.85 -32.38 -7.43
N THR A 133 2.87 -33.17 -7.75
CA THR A 133 3.66 -33.91 -6.76
C THR A 133 4.67 -33.02 -6.06
N GLU A 134 5.10 -31.91 -6.68
CA GLU A 134 6.08 -31.00 -6.12
C GLU A 134 5.39 -29.75 -5.53
N ILE A 135 5.12 -29.79 -4.22
CA ILE A 135 4.56 -28.65 -3.49
C ILE A 135 5.69 -27.89 -2.82
N ARG A 136 5.97 -26.68 -3.30
CA ARG A 136 6.91 -25.77 -2.68
C ARG A 136 6.14 -24.79 -1.78
N ARG A 137 6.37 -24.90 -0.47
CA ARG A 137 5.77 -24.00 0.52
C ARG A 137 6.63 -22.76 0.69
N GLY A 138 6.02 -21.59 0.55
CA GLY A 138 6.67 -20.28 0.65
C GLY A 138 6.95 -19.64 -0.70
N GLY A 139 6.92 -18.31 -0.73
CA GLY A 139 7.15 -17.54 -1.95
C GLY A 139 8.59 -17.62 -2.48
N ILE A 140 8.72 -17.43 -3.79
CA ILE A 140 10.01 -17.39 -4.51
C ILE A 140 10.33 -15.93 -4.84
N LEU A 141 11.48 -15.46 -4.36
CA LEU A 141 12.03 -14.16 -4.76
C LEU A 141 13.39 -14.37 -5.47
N ARG A 142 13.50 -13.85 -6.69
CA ARG A 142 14.75 -13.87 -7.48
C ARG A 142 15.08 -12.48 -8.02
N PHE A 143 16.38 -12.19 -8.07
CA PHE A 143 16.96 -11.00 -8.66
C PHE A 143 17.90 -11.42 -9.78
N GLY A 144 17.69 -10.90 -10.99
CA GLY A 144 18.48 -11.13 -12.20
C GLY A 144 18.54 -12.59 -12.65
N ARG A 145 17.60 -13.43 -12.22
CA ARG A 145 17.56 -14.86 -12.53
C ARG A 145 16.14 -15.28 -12.86
N ASP A 146 16.05 -16.23 -13.77
CA ASP A 146 14.77 -16.71 -14.27
C ASP A 146 14.08 -17.63 -13.25
N ILE A 147 12.75 -17.65 -13.31
CA ILE A 147 11.89 -18.54 -12.53
C ILE A 147 11.09 -19.39 -13.51
N THR A 148 11.23 -20.71 -13.40
CA THR A 148 10.41 -21.67 -14.15
C THR A 148 9.60 -22.48 -13.16
N VAL A 149 8.28 -22.51 -13.34
CA VAL A 149 7.35 -23.32 -12.55
C VAL A 149 6.87 -24.47 -13.43
N GLY A 150 7.30 -25.69 -13.12
CA GLY A 150 6.97 -26.87 -13.92
C GLY A 150 5.49 -27.25 -13.85
N ARG A 151 4.98 -28.01 -14.83
CA ARG A 151 3.57 -28.48 -14.86
C ARG A 151 3.14 -29.25 -13.60
N ASN A 152 4.07 -29.99 -13.01
CA ASN A 152 3.85 -30.80 -11.80
C ASN A 152 4.16 -30.03 -10.50
N GLU A 153 4.50 -28.75 -10.61
CA GLU A 153 4.89 -27.91 -9.48
C GLU A 153 3.72 -27.03 -9.05
N ARG A 154 3.55 -26.93 -7.73
CA ARG A 154 2.65 -26.01 -7.07
C ARG A 154 3.44 -25.15 -6.10
N ILE A 155 3.34 -23.84 -6.26
CA ILE A 155 3.93 -22.87 -5.33
C ILE A 155 2.83 -22.34 -4.42
N ASP A 156 2.92 -22.71 -3.14
CA ASP A 156 2.08 -22.17 -2.07
C ASP A 156 2.71 -20.87 -1.53
N GLY A 157 2.65 -19.79 -2.31
CA GLY A 157 3.22 -18.48 -1.99
C GLY A 157 3.44 -17.59 -3.23
N ASP A 158 3.96 -16.38 -3.02
CA ASP A 158 4.15 -15.40 -4.09
C ASP A 158 5.36 -15.71 -4.97
N VAL A 159 5.25 -15.41 -6.26
CA VAL A 159 6.36 -15.53 -7.21
C VAL A 159 6.80 -14.14 -7.64
N VAL A 160 8.01 -13.73 -7.27
CA VAL A 160 8.54 -12.39 -7.53
C VAL A 160 9.89 -12.46 -8.25
N SER A 161 9.96 -11.88 -9.44
CA SER A 161 11.19 -11.75 -10.24
C SER A 161 11.53 -10.28 -10.53
N PHE A 162 12.78 -9.91 -10.28
CA PHE A 162 13.35 -8.62 -10.69
C PHE A 162 14.43 -8.83 -11.75
N GLY A 163 14.15 -8.49 -12.99
CA GLY A 163 15.10 -8.51 -14.12
C GLY A 163 15.40 -9.91 -14.67
N GLY A 164 14.61 -10.92 -14.33
CA GLY A 164 14.69 -12.27 -14.90
C GLY A 164 13.34 -12.72 -15.46
N ASP A 165 13.38 -13.65 -16.40
CA ASP A 165 12.21 -14.17 -17.10
C ASP A 165 11.41 -15.14 -16.22
N VAL A 166 10.09 -15.16 -16.39
CA VAL A 166 9.19 -16.03 -15.62
C VAL A 166 8.36 -16.89 -16.58
N ASP A 167 8.54 -18.20 -16.52
CA ASP A 167 7.74 -19.20 -17.25
C ASP A 167 6.93 -20.04 -16.26
N ILE A 168 5.60 -19.96 -16.35
CA ILE A 168 4.70 -20.69 -15.46
C ILE A 168 3.93 -21.70 -16.28
N GLN A 169 4.14 -22.99 -16.00
CA GLN A 169 3.35 -24.09 -16.54
C GLN A 169 2.52 -24.82 -15.46
N GLY A 170 2.85 -24.60 -14.18
CA GLY A 170 2.20 -25.21 -13.02
C GLY A 170 1.15 -24.33 -12.33
N GLU A 171 1.01 -24.46 -11.01
CA GLU A 171 0.09 -23.66 -10.19
C GLU A 171 0.82 -22.71 -9.23
N VAL A 172 0.33 -21.47 -9.16
CA VAL A 172 0.70 -20.49 -8.15
C VAL A 172 -0.55 -20.12 -7.36
N THR A 173 -0.52 -20.27 -6.04
CA THR A 173 -1.70 -20.03 -5.20
C THR A 173 -1.90 -18.58 -4.79
N GLU A 174 -0.85 -17.78 -4.78
CA GLU A 174 -0.88 -16.36 -4.41
C GLU A 174 -0.52 -15.49 -5.64
N ASP A 175 0.18 -14.38 -5.43
CA ASP A 175 0.43 -13.37 -6.46
C ASP A 175 1.69 -13.65 -7.28
N VAL A 176 1.69 -13.20 -8.54
CA VAL A 176 2.84 -13.24 -9.46
C VAL A 176 3.25 -11.82 -9.83
N LEU A 177 4.52 -11.46 -9.60
CA LEU A 177 5.08 -10.17 -9.93
C LEU A 177 6.38 -10.30 -10.74
N THR A 178 6.43 -9.66 -11.90
CA THR A 178 7.66 -9.53 -12.71
C THR A 178 8.00 -8.07 -12.93
N PHE A 179 9.29 -7.74 -12.84
CA PHE A 179 9.81 -6.40 -13.10
C PHE A 179 10.97 -6.47 -14.10
N GLY A 180 10.82 -5.92 -15.30
CA GLY A 180 11.84 -5.80 -16.34
C GLY A 180 12.18 -7.09 -17.10
N GLY A 181 11.48 -8.20 -16.83
CA GLY A 181 11.64 -9.49 -17.52
C GLY A 181 10.35 -9.95 -18.20
N SER A 182 10.44 -10.91 -19.11
CA SER A 182 9.28 -11.47 -19.80
C SER A 182 8.48 -12.42 -18.91
N LEU A 183 7.15 -12.44 -19.07
CA LEU A 183 6.26 -13.34 -18.34
C LEU A 183 5.46 -14.19 -19.33
N THR A 184 5.64 -15.52 -19.25
CA THR A 184 4.96 -16.49 -20.11
C THR A 184 4.11 -17.43 -19.26
N LEU A 185 2.83 -17.56 -19.62
CA LEU A 185 1.92 -18.56 -19.05
C LEU A 185 1.65 -19.68 -20.05
N GLY A 186 2.01 -20.91 -19.68
CA GLY A 186 1.73 -22.12 -20.44
C GLY A 186 0.25 -22.55 -20.38
N PRO A 187 -0.17 -23.53 -21.20
CA PRO A 187 -1.58 -23.94 -21.34
C PRO A 187 -2.17 -24.54 -20.05
N ASP A 188 -1.33 -25.11 -19.18
CA ASP A 188 -1.75 -25.72 -17.91
C ASP A 188 -1.58 -24.79 -16.70
N ALA A 189 -1.17 -23.54 -16.94
CA ALA A 189 -0.84 -22.58 -15.89
C ALA A 189 -2.11 -22.12 -15.14
N ILE A 190 -2.07 -22.20 -13.81
CA ILE A 190 -3.13 -21.69 -12.94
C ILE A 190 -2.55 -20.71 -11.92
N VAL A 191 -2.94 -19.44 -12.02
CA VAL A 191 -2.62 -18.41 -11.04
C VAL A 191 -3.89 -18.07 -10.27
N ARG A 192 -3.90 -18.30 -8.96
CA ARG A 192 -5.08 -18.06 -8.13
C ARG A 192 -5.16 -16.61 -7.62
N GLY A 193 -4.02 -15.96 -7.39
CA GLY A 193 -3.93 -14.55 -7.00
C GLY A 193 -3.82 -13.60 -8.19
N ASP A 194 -3.30 -12.41 -7.92
CA ASP A 194 -3.14 -11.34 -8.91
C ASP A 194 -1.84 -11.49 -9.70
N LEU A 195 -1.86 -11.07 -10.97
CA LEU A 195 -0.71 -11.15 -11.87
C LEU A 195 -0.31 -9.73 -12.31
N THR A 196 0.91 -9.34 -11.98
CA THR A 196 1.48 -8.04 -12.37
C THR A 196 2.78 -8.22 -13.15
N ALA A 197 2.82 -7.69 -14.37
CA ALA A 197 4.03 -7.64 -15.20
C ALA A 197 4.42 -6.18 -15.46
N VAL A 198 5.64 -5.79 -15.12
CA VAL A 198 6.11 -4.40 -15.25
C VAL A 198 7.33 -4.35 -16.17
N GLY A 199 7.26 -3.60 -17.28
CA GLY A 199 8.41 -3.27 -18.15
C GLY A 199 8.97 -4.41 -19.00
N GLY A 200 8.23 -5.51 -19.19
CA GLY A 200 8.59 -6.63 -20.06
C GLY A 200 7.36 -7.26 -20.74
N PRO A 201 7.53 -8.04 -21.82
CA PRO A 201 6.41 -8.59 -22.57
C PRO A 201 5.67 -9.68 -21.79
N PHE A 202 4.33 -9.69 -21.92
CA PHE A 202 3.46 -10.70 -21.32
C PHE A 202 2.80 -11.58 -22.40
N THR A 203 2.96 -12.91 -22.30
CA THR A 203 2.37 -13.88 -23.24
C THR A 203 1.55 -14.92 -22.49
N ARG A 204 0.31 -15.15 -22.93
CA ARG A 204 -0.63 -16.12 -22.32
C ARG A 204 -1.06 -17.17 -23.34
N ALA A 205 -0.77 -18.45 -23.06
CA ALA A 205 -1.20 -19.56 -23.89
C ALA A 205 -2.71 -19.86 -23.75
N PRO A 206 -3.36 -20.37 -24.81
CA PRO A 206 -4.73 -20.89 -24.73
C PRO A 206 -4.81 -22.03 -23.70
N GLY A 207 -5.55 -21.81 -22.61
CA GLY A 207 -5.68 -22.77 -21.50
C GLY A 207 -5.25 -22.20 -20.14
N ALA A 208 -4.33 -21.22 -20.13
CA ALA A 208 -3.87 -20.57 -18.90
C ALA A 208 -5.04 -19.88 -18.17
N ARG A 209 -5.16 -20.11 -16.86
CA ARG A 209 -6.21 -19.52 -16.01
C ARG A 209 -5.61 -18.60 -14.96
N VAL A 210 -6.02 -17.33 -14.99
CA VAL A 210 -5.76 -16.37 -13.91
C VAL A 210 -7.09 -16.10 -13.25
N LEU A 211 -7.19 -16.38 -11.95
CA LEU A 211 -8.41 -16.19 -11.16
C LEU A 211 -8.50 -14.79 -10.54
N GLY A 212 -7.36 -14.13 -10.31
CA GLY A 212 -7.28 -12.73 -9.88
C GLY A 212 -7.19 -11.74 -11.05
N ASP A 213 -6.78 -10.51 -10.73
CA ASP A 213 -6.65 -9.43 -11.71
C ASP A 213 -5.31 -9.49 -12.47
N VAL A 214 -5.32 -9.07 -13.74
CA VAL A 214 -4.13 -9.00 -14.60
C VAL A 214 -3.77 -7.54 -14.84
N ASN A 215 -2.55 -7.15 -14.47
CA ASN A 215 -2.07 -5.78 -14.56
C ASN A 215 -0.71 -5.71 -15.27
N GLU A 216 -0.68 -5.03 -16.42
CA GLU A 216 0.52 -4.88 -17.23
C GLU A 216 0.94 -3.41 -17.25
N MET A 217 2.15 -3.12 -16.79
CA MET A 217 2.69 -1.77 -16.77
C MET A 217 4.00 -1.71 -17.56
N GLY A 218 3.95 -1.43 -18.86
CA GLY A 218 5.15 -1.08 -19.65
C GLY A 218 5.49 -1.97 -20.84
N GLY A 219 4.57 -2.78 -21.35
CA GLY A 219 4.66 -3.30 -22.72
C GLY A 219 4.22 -2.25 -23.75
N GLU A 220 4.65 -2.38 -25.00
CA GLU A 220 4.25 -1.54 -26.16
C GLU A 220 2.75 -1.64 -26.52
N GLY A 221 1.93 -2.23 -25.66
CA GLY A 221 0.48 -2.38 -25.79
C GLY A 221 -0.30 -1.44 -24.88
N ARG A 222 -1.19 -0.67 -25.51
CA ARG A 222 -2.19 0.23 -24.92
C ARG A 222 -3.01 -0.45 -23.81
N GLY A 223 -3.22 0.25 -22.68
CA GLY A 223 -4.37 -0.02 -21.81
C GLY A 223 -4.19 0.23 -20.32
N PHE A 224 -4.01 1.49 -19.89
CA PHE A 224 -4.28 1.86 -18.49
C PHE A 224 -5.80 1.71 -18.23
N ARG A 225 -6.21 0.58 -17.65
CA ARG A 225 -7.60 0.35 -17.20
C ARG A 225 -7.65 0.38 -15.67
N GLY A 226 -8.15 1.47 -15.14
CA GLY A 226 -8.34 1.65 -13.70
C GLY A 226 -9.55 0.88 -13.16
N ARG A 227 -9.30 0.05 -12.14
CA ARG A 227 -10.19 -0.22 -11.01
C ARG A 227 -9.30 -0.70 -9.86
N ARG A 228 -9.24 0.04 -8.75
CA ARG A 228 -8.58 -0.45 -7.52
C ARG A 228 -9.54 -1.45 -6.84
N PRO A 229 -9.04 -2.57 -6.30
CA PRO A 229 -8.63 -2.59 -4.88
C PRO A 229 -7.37 -3.45 -4.58
N PHE A 230 -6.70 -3.15 -3.46
CA PHE A 230 -5.65 -3.93 -2.76
C PHE A 230 -4.20 -4.06 -3.32
N PRO A 231 -3.25 -3.30 -2.73
CA PRO A 231 -1.81 -3.59 -2.70
C PRO A 231 -1.36 -4.09 -1.30
N GLY A 232 -1.95 -5.17 -0.80
CA GLY A 232 -2.05 -5.45 0.64
C GLY A 232 -0.82 -6.03 1.35
N MET A 233 -0.05 -6.96 0.76
CA MET A 233 0.86 -7.78 1.58
C MET A 233 2.36 -7.64 1.25
N PHE A 234 2.75 -7.56 -0.02
CA PHE A 234 4.18 -7.54 -0.40
C PHE A 234 4.70 -6.17 -0.84
N PHE A 235 3.98 -5.47 -1.74
CA PHE A 235 4.30 -4.08 -2.11
C PHE A 235 4.13 -3.14 -0.91
N GLY A 236 3.08 -3.35 -0.10
CA GLY A 236 2.87 -2.65 1.16
C GLY A 236 4.04 -2.82 2.14
N THR A 237 4.68 -3.99 2.21
CA THR A 237 5.75 -4.25 3.19
C THR A 237 7.09 -3.60 2.79
N PHE A 238 7.47 -3.61 1.51
CA PHE A 238 8.67 -2.92 1.05
C PHE A 238 8.47 -1.40 0.97
N TRP A 239 7.35 -0.92 0.38
CA TRP A 239 7.03 0.51 0.37
C TRP A 239 6.70 1.08 1.74
N SER A 240 6.20 0.30 2.71
CA SER A 240 6.06 0.77 4.11
C SER A 240 7.40 0.78 4.85
N ARG A 241 8.34 -0.11 4.53
CA ARG A 241 9.70 -0.06 5.08
C ARG A 241 10.48 1.11 4.50
N LEU A 242 10.38 1.34 3.19
CA LEU A 242 10.99 2.47 2.49
C LEU A 242 10.31 3.79 2.86
N GLY A 243 8.97 3.80 2.91
CA GLY A 243 8.16 4.92 3.39
C GLY A 243 8.37 5.21 4.87
N GLY A 244 8.58 4.19 5.69
CA GLY A 244 9.00 4.35 7.08
C GLY A 244 10.39 4.99 7.18
N LEU A 245 11.34 4.54 6.38
CA LEU A 245 12.67 5.16 6.33
C LEU A 245 12.57 6.62 5.82
N ALA A 246 11.83 6.88 4.75
CA ALA A 246 11.58 8.20 4.21
C ALA A 246 10.87 9.12 5.22
N ALA A 247 9.89 8.61 5.96
CA ALA A 247 9.21 9.35 7.03
C ALA A 247 10.16 9.67 8.20
N THR A 248 11.08 8.77 8.55
CA THR A 248 12.13 9.08 9.53
C THR A 248 13.09 10.13 9.02
N VAL A 249 13.56 10.02 7.78
CA VAL A 249 14.45 11.01 7.18
C VAL A 249 13.74 12.37 7.12
N MET A 250 12.50 12.42 6.65
CA MET A 250 11.68 13.63 6.63
C MET A 250 11.50 14.21 8.04
N ARG A 251 11.18 13.37 9.04
CA ARG A 251 11.02 13.80 10.44
C ARG A 251 12.33 14.37 11.01
N LEU A 252 13.46 13.70 10.77
CA LEU A 252 14.77 14.20 11.21
C LEU A 252 15.13 15.51 10.52
N SER A 253 14.88 15.62 9.21
CA SER A 253 15.08 16.87 8.46
C SER A 253 14.22 18.00 9.00
N LEU A 254 12.95 17.75 9.34
CA LEU A 254 12.07 18.73 9.96
C LEU A 254 12.54 19.13 11.37
N LEU A 255 13.02 18.18 12.18
CA LEU A 255 13.58 18.48 13.50
C LEU A 255 14.87 19.31 13.40
N VAL A 256 15.74 18.99 12.44
CA VAL A 256 16.94 19.79 12.17
C VAL A 256 16.55 21.20 11.71
N LEU A 257 15.59 21.32 10.79
CA LEU A 257 15.07 22.62 10.34
C LEU A 257 14.49 23.42 11.51
N PHE A 258 13.65 22.80 12.34
CA PHE A 258 13.06 23.44 13.52
C PHE A 258 14.13 23.85 14.54
N GLY A 259 15.15 23.01 14.71
CA GLY A 259 16.33 23.32 15.51
C GLY A 259 17.10 24.52 15.02
N ILE A 260 17.33 24.61 13.71
CA ILE A 260 17.99 25.76 13.06
C ILE A 260 17.15 27.03 13.28
N ILE A 261 15.83 26.95 13.09
CA ILE A 261 14.92 28.08 13.32
C ILE A 261 14.94 28.50 14.80
N ALA A 262 14.90 27.54 15.74
CA ALA A 262 14.93 27.82 17.16
C ALA A 262 16.25 28.50 17.60
N VAL A 263 17.38 28.06 17.03
CA VAL A 263 18.67 28.73 17.21
C VAL A 263 18.62 30.15 16.61
N ALA A 264 18.04 30.33 15.42
CA ALA A 264 17.95 31.63 14.76
C ALA A 264 17.08 32.64 15.54
N PHE A 265 15.97 32.20 16.13
CA PHE A 265 15.06 33.06 16.91
C PHE A 265 15.51 33.29 18.36
N GLY A 266 16.41 32.48 18.90
CA GLY A 266 16.76 32.58 20.32
C GLY A 266 17.92 31.73 20.79
N ARG A 267 19.12 31.89 20.21
CA ARG A 267 20.39 31.27 20.66
C ARG A 267 20.56 31.29 22.18
N GLY A 268 20.38 32.45 22.80
CA GLY A 268 20.53 32.60 24.26
C GLY A 268 19.44 31.90 25.08
N TRP A 269 18.28 31.58 24.51
CA TRP A 269 17.27 30.77 25.20
C TRP A 269 17.60 29.28 25.11
N LEU A 270 18.04 28.79 23.94
CA LEU A 270 18.50 27.41 23.76
C LEU A 270 19.74 27.09 24.59
N GLU A 271 20.73 27.99 24.61
CA GLU A 271 21.98 27.82 25.37
C GLU A 271 21.73 27.77 26.89
N ARG A 272 20.71 28.50 27.39
CA ARG A 272 20.29 28.43 28.79
C ARG A 272 19.58 27.12 29.13
N VAL A 273 18.75 26.60 28.23
CA VAL A 273 18.11 25.27 28.39
C VAL A 273 19.16 24.17 28.33
N ALA A 274 20.15 24.27 27.43
CA ALA A 274 21.19 23.26 27.24
C ALA A 274 22.25 23.23 28.35
N SER A 275 22.67 24.39 28.86
CA SER A 275 23.68 24.46 29.93
C SER A 275 23.19 23.86 31.25
N ARG A 276 21.87 23.90 31.52
CA ARG A 276 21.28 23.38 32.77
C ARG A 276 20.96 21.87 32.75
N THR A 277 20.85 21.23 31.58
CA THR A 277 20.70 19.76 31.47
C THR A 277 21.93 18.99 32.00
N SER A 278 23.09 19.63 32.07
CA SER A 278 24.37 19.03 32.50
C SER A 278 24.42 18.60 33.98
N ALA A 279 23.59 19.18 34.86
CA ALA A 279 23.67 18.95 36.30
C ALA A 279 22.90 17.69 36.78
N GLY A 280 22.08 17.04 35.94
CA GLY A 280 21.31 15.87 36.37
C GLY A 280 20.37 15.30 35.31
N PRO A 281 20.88 14.69 34.22
CA PRO A 281 20.06 14.09 33.17
C PRO A 281 19.07 13.03 33.70
N LEU A 282 19.46 12.31 34.76
CA LEU A 282 18.59 11.34 35.43
C LEU A 282 17.40 12.02 36.14
N ARG A 283 17.63 13.17 36.79
CA ARG A 283 16.57 13.95 37.46
C ARG A 283 15.61 14.54 36.42
N ALA A 284 16.15 15.11 35.34
CA ALA A 284 15.34 15.60 34.22
C ALA A 284 14.51 14.47 33.60
N GLY A 285 15.09 13.29 33.38
CA GLY A 285 14.37 12.11 32.91
C GLY A 285 13.25 11.67 33.84
N LEU A 286 13.51 11.58 35.16
CA LEU A 286 12.49 11.21 36.15
C LEU A 286 11.36 12.23 36.24
N VAL A 287 11.67 13.52 36.20
CA VAL A 287 10.67 14.60 36.20
C VAL A 287 9.84 14.56 34.91
N GLY A 288 10.48 14.37 33.75
CA GLY A 288 9.79 14.21 32.48
C GLY A 288 8.86 13.01 32.46
N LEU A 289 9.32 11.86 32.97
CA LEU A 289 8.53 10.62 33.04
C LEU A 289 7.35 10.75 34.00
N LEU A 290 7.57 11.37 35.17
CA LEU A 290 6.49 11.66 36.12
C LEU A 290 5.45 12.61 35.52
N ALA A 291 5.91 13.65 34.81
CA ALA A 291 5.03 14.59 34.13
C ALA A 291 4.22 13.89 33.02
N GLU A 292 4.82 13.00 32.25
CA GLU A 292 4.15 12.24 31.18
C GLU A 292 3.09 11.27 31.74
N ILE A 293 3.42 10.54 32.81
CA ILE A 293 2.48 9.64 33.49
C ILE A 293 1.30 10.40 34.09
N LEU A 294 1.55 11.58 34.68
CA LEU A 294 0.50 12.40 35.28
C LEU A 294 -0.31 13.18 34.23
N PHE A 295 0.29 13.48 33.08
CA PHE A 295 -0.35 14.26 32.02
C PHE A 295 -1.58 13.55 31.45
N VAL A 296 -1.49 12.25 31.17
CA VAL A 296 -2.61 11.47 30.60
C VAL A 296 -3.87 11.49 31.49
N PRO A 297 -3.82 11.12 32.79
CA PRO A 297 -5.00 11.16 33.64
C PRO A 297 -5.52 12.58 33.86
N VAL A 298 -4.64 13.58 33.99
CA VAL A 298 -5.05 15.00 34.12
C VAL A 298 -5.73 15.49 32.85
N MET A 299 -5.21 15.15 31.67
CA MET A 299 -5.81 15.50 30.38
C MET A 299 -7.18 14.85 30.22
N ILE A 300 -7.31 13.55 30.53
CA ILE A 300 -8.60 12.85 30.47
C ILE A 300 -9.60 13.49 31.42
N LEU A 301 -9.21 13.75 32.68
CA LEU A 301 -10.08 14.41 33.66
C LEU A 301 -10.50 15.79 33.16
N THR A 302 -9.57 16.59 32.64
CA THR A 302 -9.83 17.92 32.10
C THR A 302 -10.82 17.85 30.94
N VAL A 303 -10.61 16.94 29.99
CA VAL A 303 -11.51 16.74 28.84
C VAL A 303 -12.90 16.31 29.29
N VAL A 304 -13.01 15.39 30.24
CA VAL A 304 -14.30 14.93 30.79
C VAL A 304 -15.03 16.08 31.49
N VAL A 305 -14.34 16.85 32.34
CA VAL A 305 -14.91 18.01 33.03
C VAL A 305 -15.37 19.07 32.03
N LEU A 306 -14.55 19.37 31.02
CA LEU A 306 -14.91 20.31 29.97
C LEU A 306 -16.11 19.82 29.15
N ALA A 307 -16.14 18.53 28.78
CA ALA A 307 -17.23 17.96 27.98
C ALA A 307 -18.58 17.93 28.71
N VAL A 308 -18.57 17.75 30.03
CA VAL A 308 -19.80 17.78 30.86
C VAL A 308 -20.27 19.22 31.10
N SER A 309 -19.36 20.20 31.08
CA SER A 309 -19.70 21.60 31.32
C SER A 309 -20.19 22.31 30.05
N ILE A 310 -21.28 23.09 30.17
CA ILE A 310 -21.81 23.92 29.07
C ILE A 310 -20.75 24.94 28.60
N VAL A 311 -19.99 25.50 29.54
CA VAL A 311 -18.87 26.43 29.27
C VAL A 311 -17.66 25.70 28.65
N GLY A 312 -17.53 24.40 28.86
CA GLY A 312 -16.38 23.64 28.39
C GLY A 312 -16.49 23.19 26.95
N ILE A 313 -17.67 23.18 26.31
CA ILE A 313 -17.79 22.90 24.87
C ILE A 313 -16.99 23.92 24.01
N PRO A 314 -17.14 25.25 24.19
CA PRO A 314 -16.29 26.20 23.48
C PRO A 314 -14.82 26.11 23.92
N LEU A 315 -14.54 25.79 25.19
CA LEU A 315 -13.17 25.61 25.68
C LEU A 315 -12.51 24.32 25.15
N LEU A 316 -13.30 23.30 24.79
CA LEU A 316 -12.84 22.06 24.17
C LEU A 316 -12.16 22.34 22.82
N ALA A 317 -12.62 23.37 22.10
CA ALA A 317 -11.98 23.84 20.87
C ALA A 317 -10.55 24.37 21.11
N LEU A 318 -10.21 24.74 22.35
CA LEU A 318 -8.86 25.18 22.74
C LEU A 318 -7.91 24.01 23.08
N VAL A 319 -8.43 22.83 23.40
CA VAL A 319 -7.64 21.62 23.70
C VAL A 319 -6.58 21.30 22.63
N PRO A 320 -6.86 21.32 21.30
CA PRO A 320 -5.82 21.09 20.30
C PRO A 320 -4.69 22.12 20.34
N PHE A 321 -4.98 23.37 20.69
CA PHE A 321 -3.96 24.41 20.87
C PHE A 321 -3.09 24.13 22.11
N GLY A 322 -3.68 23.63 23.19
CA GLY A 322 -2.93 23.18 24.38
C GLY A 322 -1.99 22.01 24.07
N ILE A 323 -2.46 21.03 23.30
CA ILE A 323 -1.62 19.90 22.82
C ILE A 323 -0.49 20.43 21.93
N LEU A 324 -0.77 21.36 21.02
CA LEU A 324 0.24 21.97 20.16
C LEU A 324 1.32 22.70 20.96
N LEU A 325 0.93 23.49 21.98
CA LEU A 325 1.85 24.16 22.87
C LEU A 325 2.76 23.16 23.61
N LEU A 326 2.18 22.05 24.09
CA LEU A 326 2.94 21.00 24.76
C LEU A 326 3.95 20.34 23.81
N VAL A 327 3.55 20.05 22.58
CA VAL A 327 4.45 19.52 21.54
C VAL A 327 5.61 20.49 21.29
N LEU A 328 5.34 21.80 21.22
CA LEU A 328 6.40 22.81 21.07
C LEU A 328 7.40 22.79 22.24
N VAL A 329 6.91 22.69 23.48
CA VAL A 329 7.77 22.56 24.67
C VAL A 329 8.62 21.29 24.62
N MET A 330 8.04 20.15 24.24
CA MET A 330 8.77 18.90 24.06
C MET A 330 9.85 19.02 22.98
N VAL A 331 9.53 19.65 21.84
CA VAL A 331 10.48 19.85 20.73
C VAL A 331 11.66 20.71 21.18
N VAL A 332 11.41 21.80 21.90
CA VAL A 332 12.48 22.64 22.47
C VAL A 332 13.36 21.83 23.42
N GLY A 333 12.74 21.09 24.34
CA GLY A 333 13.46 20.28 25.31
C GLY A 333 14.37 19.25 24.64
N PHE A 334 13.85 18.56 23.63
CA PHE A 334 14.61 17.65 22.79
C PHE A 334 15.77 18.34 22.06
N LEU A 335 15.52 19.52 21.48
CA LEU A 335 16.55 20.29 20.79
C LEU A 335 17.67 20.77 21.73
N GLY A 336 17.34 21.10 22.98
CA GLY A 336 18.34 21.43 24.01
C GLY A 336 19.25 20.24 24.33
N LEU A 337 18.68 19.04 24.49
CA LEU A 337 19.44 17.80 24.69
C LEU A 337 20.29 17.45 23.45
N ALA A 338 19.70 17.58 22.25
CA ALA A 338 20.41 17.37 21.00
C ALA A 338 21.59 18.32 20.85
N TYR A 339 21.40 19.63 21.09
CA TYR A 339 22.48 20.62 21.06
C TYR A 339 23.64 20.25 21.99
N GLN A 340 23.35 19.75 23.18
CA GLN A 340 24.38 19.33 24.14
C GLN A 340 25.17 18.12 23.64
N ILE A 341 24.47 17.07 23.18
CA ILE A 341 25.09 15.85 22.65
C ILE A 341 25.91 16.16 21.40
N GLY A 342 25.35 16.96 20.49
CA GLY A 342 26.03 17.35 19.27
C GLY A 342 27.19 18.30 19.51
N GLY A 343 27.10 19.21 20.49
CA GLY A 343 28.21 20.03 20.95
C GLY A 343 29.40 19.18 21.42
N ALA A 344 29.13 18.18 22.27
CA ALA A 344 30.14 17.22 22.73
C ALA A 344 30.75 16.38 21.59
N LEU A 345 29.98 16.05 20.55
CA LEU A 345 30.49 15.39 19.35
C LEU A 345 31.35 16.33 18.50
N THR A 346 30.89 17.55 18.24
CA THR A 346 31.59 18.53 17.40
C THR A 346 32.93 18.97 18.00
N SER A 347 33.03 19.07 19.33
CA SER A 347 34.29 19.40 20.01
C SER A 347 35.32 18.27 19.92
N ARG A 348 34.87 17.00 19.97
CA ARG A 348 35.75 15.82 19.80
C ARG A 348 36.34 15.70 18.39
N PHE A 349 35.57 16.12 17.37
CA PHE A 349 36.03 16.12 15.98
C PHE A 349 36.74 17.42 15.55
N GLY A 350 36.93 18.38 16.47
CA GLY A 350 37.61 19.65 16.19
C GLY A 350 36.82 20.60 15.27
N TRP A 351 35.50 20.39 15.13
CA TRP A 351 34.62 21.15 14.22
C TRP A 351 33.92 22.31 14.93
N THR A 352 34.62 22.97 15.84
CA THR A 352 34.10 24.09 16.66
C THR A 352 33.75 25.33 15.82
N GLU A 353 34.31 25.47 14.63
CA GLU A 353 34.05 26.65 13.76
C GLU A 353 32.67 26.65 13.09
N ARG A 354 31.97 25.51 13.01
CA ARG A 354 30.66 25.42 12.31
C ARG A 354 29.47 25.95 13.14
N GLY A 355 29.73 26.46 14.35
CA GLY A 355 28.76 27.19 15.18
C GLY A 355 27.59 26.36 15.68
N ALA A 356 26.67 27.02 16.40
CA ALA A 356 25.56 26.37 17.11
C ALA A 356 24.63 25.51 16.22
N TYR A 357 24.56 25.80 14.92
CA TYR A 357 23.74 25.05 13.96
C TYR A 357 24.27 23.64 13.71
N ALA A 358 25.59 23.48 13.60
CA ALA A 358 26.20 22.17 13.44
C ALA A 358 25.98 21.31 14.69
N ALA A 359 26.13 21.89 15.89
CA ALA A 359 25.87 21.18 17.13
C ALA A 359 24.43 20.64 17.21
N VAL A 360 23.41 21.42 16.84
CA VAL A 360 22.03 20.90 16.80
C VAL A 360 21.89 19.78 15.75
N ALA A 361 22.39 19.99 14.53
CA ALA A 361 22.25 19.00 13.46
C ALA A 361 22.94 17.66 13.81
N PHE A 362 24.18 17.71 14.29
CA PHE A 362 24.90 16.50 14.74
C PHE A 362 24.23 15.85 15.93
N GLY A 363 23.66 16.63 16.85
CA GLY A 363 22.89 16.12 17.98
C GLY A 363 21.65 15.33 17.56
N VAL A 364 20.82 15.93 16.71
CA VAL A 364 19.58 15.31 16.20
C VAL A 364 19.92 14.04 15.41
N VAL A 365 20.95 14.10 14.56
CA VAL A 365 21.41 12.94 13.79
C VAL A 365 21.98 11.88 14.72
N ALA A 366 22.77 12.22 15.74
CA ALA A 366 23.34 11.25 16.67
C ALA A 366 22.27 10.51 17.48
N ILE A 367 21.25 11.22 17.98
CA ILE A 367 20.11 10.61 18.68
C ILE A 367 19.30 9.74 17.70
N GLY A 368 19.06 10.22 16.48
CA GLY A 368 18.31 9.50 15.45
C GLY A 368 19.08 8.35 14.78
N ALA A 369 20.42 8.32 14.88
CA ALA A 369 21.28 7.37 14.16
C ALA A 369 20.99 5.93 14.53
N LEU A 370 20.69 5.65 15.81
CA LEU A 370 20.38 4.29 16.26
C LEU A 370 19.05 3.79 15.68
N THR A 371 18.04 4.65 15.63
CA THR A 371 16.76 4.38 14.96
C THR A 371 16.97 4.22 13.45
N LEU A 372 17.85 5.02 12.84
CA LEU A 372 18.19 4.95 11.43
C LEU A 372 18.88 3.62 11.08
N LEU A 373 19.86 3.20 11.89
CA LEU A 373 20.57 1.93 11.78
C LEU A 373 19.63 0.74 11.97
N GLY A 374 18.71 0.80 12.94
CA GLY A 374 17.66 -0.22 13.11
C GLY A 374 16.70 -0.31 11.92
N ARG A 375 16.39 0.81 11.26
CA ARG A 375 15.59 0.81 10.03
C ARG A 375 16.38 0.27 8.84
N LEU A 376 17.64 0.66 8.68
CA LEU A 376 18.55 0.16 7.63
C LEU A 376 18.80 -1.35 7.75
N ALA A 377 19.10 -1.85 8.96
CA ALA A 377 19.32 -3.28 9.20
C ALA A 377 18.10 -4.12 8.83
N GLY A 378 16.89 -3.57 9.00
CA GLY A 378 15.65 -4.23 8.61
C GLY A 378 15.31 -4.15 7.12
N LEU A 379 16.07 -3.43 6.30
CA LEU A 379 15.99 -3.54 4.84
C LEU A 379 16.70 -4.80 4.33
N GLY A 380 17.74 -5.27 5.02
CA GLY A 380 18.51 -6.47 4.66
C GLY A 380 17.86 -7.81 5.01
N GLY A 381 16.59 -7.84 5.43
CA GLY A 381 15.83 -9.08 5.65
C GLY A 381 16.12 -9.86 6.93
N GLY A 382 17.08 -9.45 7.75
CA GLY A 382 17.39 -10.12 9.02
C GLY A 382 16.37 -9.81 10.13
N PHE A 383 15.26 -10.55 10.19
CA PHE A 383 14.22 -10.39 11.23
C PHE A 383 14.80 -10.46 12.66
N PHE A 384 15.73 -11.37 12.90
CA PHE A 384 16.33 -11.60 14.22
C PHE A 384 17.24 -10.47 14.73
N ILE A 385 17.87 -9.69 13.83
CA ILE A 385 18.77 -8.59 14.20
C ILE A 385 18.06 -7.24 14.10
N ALA A 386 17.17 -7.07 13.12
CA ALA A 386 16.49 -5.80 12.87
C ALA A 386 15.47 -5.44 13.95
N VAL A 387 14.75 -6.42 14.51
CA VAL A 387 13.75 -6.19 15.54
C VAL A 387 14.37 -5.65 16.84
N PRO A 388 15.37 -6.30 17.47
CA PRO A 388 15.97 -5.78 18.69
C PRO A 388 16.62 -4.41 18.47
N LEU A 389 17.29 -4.19 17.33
CA LEU A 389 17.92 -2.90 17.03
C LEU A 389 16.90 -1.76 16.88
N ARG A 390 15.72 -2.04 16.32
CA ARG A 390 14.61 -1.07 16.26
C ARG A 390 14.02 -0.76 17.63
N VAL A 391 13.85 -1.78 18.47
CA VAL A 391 13.35 -1.60 19.84
C VAL A 391 14.32 -0.72 20.63
N VAL A 392 15.62 -1.01 20.56
CA VAL A 392 16.65 -0.21 21.24
C VAL A 392 16.66 1.22 20.70
N GLY A 393 16.62 1.43 19.38
CA GLY A 393 16.52 2.76 18.78
C GLY A 393 15.30 3.54 19.25
N PHE A 394 14.13 2.90 19.27
CA PHE A 394 12.89 3.49 19.77
C PHE A 394 12.98 3.87 21.25
N VAL A 395 13.53 3.01 22.09
CA VAL A 395 13.71 3.27 23.53
C VAL A 395 14.66 4.45 23.75
N VAL A 396 15.79 4.51 23.04
CA VAL A 396 16.73 5.62 23.15
C VAL A 396 16.08 6.94 22.73
N GLU A 397 15.32 6.93 21.63
CA GLU A 397 14.61 8.11 21.16
C GLU A 397 13.54 8.54 22.16
N TYR A 398 12.74 7.61 22.68
CA TYR A 398 11.73 7.88 23.71
C TYR A 398 12.35 8.52 24.96
N VAL A 399 13.43 7.95 25.48
CA VAL A 399 14.15 8.50 26.63
C VAL A 399 14.67 9.90 26.33
N ALA A 400 15.17 10.16 25.12
CA ALA A 400 15.62 11.50 24.73
C ALA A 400 14.49 12.54 24.73
N TRP A 401 13.28 12.17 24.26
CA TRP A 401 12.10 13.02 24.32
C TRP A 401 11.67 13.29 25.78
N THR A 402 11.63 12.26 26.62
CA THR A 402 11.22 12.39 28.02
C THR A 402 12.23 13.23 28.83
N VAL A 403 13.53 13.00 28.65
CA VAL A 403 14.60 13.79 29.31
C VAL A 403 14.55 15.25 28.84
N GLY A 404 14.39 15.48 27.53
CA GLY A 404 14.25 16.83 26.98
C GLY A 404 13.05 17.57 27.56
N PHE A 405 11.90 16.91 27.65
CA PHE A 405 10.69 17.50 28.22
C PHE A 405 10.86 17.88 29.70
N GLY A 406 11.43 16.97 30.51
CA GLY A 406 11.69 17.25 31.92
C GLY A 406 12.70 18.38 32.13
N ALA A 407 13.73 18.48 31.27
CA ALA A 407 14.68 19.59 31.30
C ALA A 407 13.99 20.94 31.00
N ALA A 408 13.04 20.97 30.05
CA ALA A 408 12.27 22.18 29.74
C ALA A 408 11.38 22.62 30.91
N ILE A 409 10.73 21.69 31.61
CA ILE A 409 9.91 21.97 32.79
C ILE A 409 10.77 22.56 33.93
N LEU A 410 11.90 21.93 34.23
CA LEU A 410 12.81 22.39 35.28
C LEU A 410 13.33 23.80 34.99
N ALA A 411 13.75 24.05 33.74
CA ALA A 411 14.22 25.37 33.32
C ALA A 411 13.15 26.47 33.46
N TRP A 412 11.87 26.12 33.30
CA TRP A 412 10.77 27.05 33.50
C TRP A 412 10.46 27.31 34.98
N TYR A 413 10.50 26.28 35.82
CA TYR A 413 10.20 26.38 37.25
C TYR A 413 11.25 27.24 37.99
N GLU A 414 12.53 27.05 37.68
CA GLU A 414 13.61 27.85 38.29
C GLU A 414 13.55 29.33 37.88
N ARG A 415 13.18 29.62 36.62
CA ARG A 415 13.02 31.02 36.18
C ARG A 415 11.97 31.76 37.03
N ARG A 416 10.95 31.07 37.52
CA ARG A 416 9.93 31.65 38.41
C ARG A 416 10.40 31.86 39.85
N GLN A 417 11.51 31.25 40.26
CA GLN A 417 12.10 31.47 41.58
C GLN A 417 13.13 32.60 41.57
N GLU A 418 13.73 32.88 40.40
CA GLU A 418 14.68 33.98 40.18
C GLU A 418 13.97 35.34 39.94
N SER A 419 12.65 35.33 39.68
CA SER A 419 11.80 36.52 39.47
C SER A 419 10.86 36.75 40.65
#